data_AF-A0A1D6M322-F1
#
_entry.id   AF-A0A1D6M322-F1
#
_cell.length_a   1.000
_cell.length_b   1.000
_cell.length_c   1.000
_cell.angle_alpha   90.00
_cell.angle_beta   90.00
_cell.angle_gamma   90.00
#
_symmetry.space_group_name_H-M   'P 1'
#
loop_
_entity.id
_entity.type
_entity.pdbx_description
1 polymer ?
#
loop_
_entity_poly.entity_id
_entity_poly.type
_entity_poly.pdbx_seq_one_letter_code
_entity_poly.pdbx_strand_id
1 'polypeptide(L)' 'MNVSLKMKEDQETDKAFGWVLEMYAYAVASALHGVHHSLHKDFMIQPPWDLKTDNTFIIHYTYGCDYSMKVIIL' A
#
# COMPACT_ATOMS: atom_id res chain seq x y z
N MET A 1 -19.44 -9.85 4.52
CA MET A 1 -19.41 -8.90 5.66
C MET A 1 -18.56 -7.71 5.20
N ASN A 2 -18.98 -6.46 5.42
CA ASN A 2 -18.24 -5.28 4.95
C ASN A 2 -17.08 -4.94 5.91
N VAL A 3 -16.02 -5.77 5.91
CA VAL A 3 -14.86 -5.62 6.82
C VAL A 3 -14.25 -4.23 6.72
N SER A 4 -14.10 -3.68 5.50
CA SER A 4 -13.55 -2.34 5.29
C SER A 4 -14.38 -1.23 5.93
N LEU A 5 -15.71 -1.30 5.82
CA LEU A 5 -16.59 -0.31 6.44
C LEU A 5 -16.53 -0.40 7.96
N LYS A 6 -16.54 -1.63 8.52
CA LYS A 6 -16.41 -1.83 9.96
C LYS A 6 -15.07 -1.31 10.51
N MET A 7 -13.99 -1.53 9.78
CA MET A 7 -12.67 -1.00 10.12
C MET A 7 -12.63 0.53 10.04
N LYS A 8 -13.32 1.13 9.07
CA LYS A 8 -13.41 2.58 8.92
C LYS A 8 -14.28 3.25 9.99
N GLU A 9 -15.34 2.59 10.40
CA GLU A 9 -16.25 3.06 11.47
C GLU A 9 -15.64 2.89 12.87
N ASP A 10 -14.65 2.00 13.02
CA ASP A 10 -13.91 1.82 14.26
C ASP A 10 -12.84 2.89 14.44
N GLN A 11 -12.94 3.65 15.53
CA GLN A 11 -12.11 4.83 15.76
C GLN A 11 -10.63 4.49 16.02
N GLU A 12 -10.35 3.35 16.64
CA GLU A 12 -8.97 2.88 16.87
C GLU A 12 -8.31 2.50 15.54
N THR A 13 -9.03 1.72 14.74
CA THR A 13 -8.58 1.24 13.43
C THR A 13 -8.40 2.39 12.44
N ASP A 14 -9.34 3.32 12.32
CA ASP A 14 -9.22 4.48 11.44
C ASP A 14 -8.04 5.38 11.82
N LYS A 15 -7.83 5.58 13.11
CA LYS A 15 -6.67 6.35 13.60
C LYS A 15 -5.35 5.64 13.34
N ALA A 16 -5.30 4.33 13.51
CA ALA A 16 -4.07 3.55 13.35
C ALA A 16 -3.65 3.41 11.88
N PHE A 17 -4.59 3.13 10.98
CA PHE A 17 -4.28 2.85 9.58
C PHE A 17 -4.52 4.05 8.65
N GLY A 18 -5.39 4.99 9.00
CA GLY A 18 -5.63 6.20 8.22
C GLY A 18 -5.88 5.93 6.73
N TRP A 19 -5.13 6.62 5.87
CA TRP A 19 -5.31 6.56 4.41
C TRP A 19 -4.99 5.20 3.78
N VAL A 20 -4.23 4.33 4.46
CA VAL A 20 -3.92 2.96 3.98
C VAL A 20 -4.92 1.91 4.49
N LEU A 21 -5.95 2.31 5.25
CA LEU A 21 -6.91 1.40 5.88
C LEU A 21 -7.54 0.42 4.89
N GLU A 22 -7.90 0.88 3.69
CA GLU A 22 -8.56 0.03 2.70
C GLU A 22 -7.67 -1.15 2.26
N MET A 23 -6.35 -0.95 2.18
CA MET A 23 -5.39 -2.00 1.82
C MET A 23 -5.31 -3.07 2.93
N TYR A 24 -5.26 -2.66 4.19
CA TYR A 24 -5.27 -3.59 5.32
C TYR A 24 -6.62 -4.29 5.46
N ALA A 25 -7.73 -3.59 5.24
CA ALA A 25 -9.05 -4.18 5.27
C ALA A 25 -9.22 -5.26 4.19
N TYR A 26 -8.67 -5.06 2.99
CA TYR A 26 -8.62 -6.11 1.97
C TYR A 26 -7.85 -7.34 2.45
N ALA A 27 -6.69 -7.16 3.09
CA ALA A 27 -5.88 -8.27 3.60
C ALA A 27 -6.64 -9.07 4.69
N VAL A 28 -7.26 -8.36 5.65
CA VAL A 28 -8.08 -8.99 6.70
C VAL A 28 -9.29 -9.70 6.12
N ALA A 29 -10.02 -9.06 5.20
CA ALA A 29 -11.18 -9.65 4.53
C ALA A 29 -10.78 -10.92 3.76
N SER A 30 -9.66 -10.87 3.03
CA SER A 30 -9.13 -12.01 2.28
C SER A 30 -8.83 -13.20 3.20
N ALA A 31 -8.19 -12.95 4.34
CA ALA A 31 -7.90 -13.98 5.33
C ALA A 31 -9.19 -14.60 5.92
N LEU A 32 -10.17 -13.77 6.27
CA LEU A 32 -11.46 -14.24 6.82
C LEU A 32 -12.28 -15.06 5.82
N HIS A 33 -12.07 -14.84 4.52
CA HIS A 33 -12.79 -15.51 3.44
C HIS A 33 -12.00 -16.64 2.77
N GLY A 34 -10.80 -16.96 3.26
CA GLY A 34 -9.98 -18.05 2.71
C GLY A 34 -9.47 -17.77 1.29
N VAL A 35 -9.32 -16.50 0.92
CA VAL A 35 -8.70 -16.11 -0.35
C VAL A 35 -7.21 -16.41 -0.27
N HIS A 36 -6.70 -17.18 -1.22
CA HIS A 36 -5.28 -17.50 -1.31
C HIS A 36 -4.58 -16.62 -2.35
N HIS A 37 -3.38 -16.16 -2.02
CA HIS A 37 -2.53 -15.38 -2.91
C HIS A 37 -1.24 -16.17 -3.21
N SER A 38 -0.82 -16.14 -4.47
CA SER A 38 0.52 -16.61 -4.84
C SER A 38 1.48 -15.42 -4.75
N LEU A 39 2.47 -15.53 -3.88
CA LEU A 39 3.53 -14.53 -3.78
C LEU A 39 4.55 -14.76 -4.90
N HIS A 40 4.82 -13.72 -5.67
CA HIS A 40 5.91 -13.71 -6.62
C HIS A 40 7.05 -12.87 -6.08
N LYS A 41 8.26 -13.44 -6.03
CA LYS A 41 9.44 -12.72 -5.59
C LYS A 41 9.76 -11.61 -6.58
N ASP A 42 10.20 -10.46 -6.09
CA ASP A 42 10.62 -9.32 -6.90
C ASP A 42 9.49 -8.78 -7.81
N PHE A 43 8.22 -9.00 -7.41
CA PHE A 43 7.04 -8.58 -8.19
C PHE A 43 6.94 -7.06 -8.33
N MET A 44 7.27 -6.32 -7.28
CA MET A 44 7.15 -4.87 -7.23
C MET A 44 8.28 -4.26 -6.40
N ILE A 45 8.76 -3.10 -6.81
CA ILE A 45 9.69 -2.24 -6.05
C ILE A 45 9.09 -0.85 -5.80
N GLN A 46 9.63 -0.14 -4.81
CA GLN A 46 9.20 1.19 -4.37
C GLN A 46 10.40 2.12 -4.10
N PRO A 47 10.97 2.77 -5.13
CA PRO A 47 11.96 3.82 -4.94
C PRO A 47 11.41 5.02 -4.13
N PRO A 48 12.25 5.71 -3.34
CA PRO A 48 13.70 5.54 -3.19
C PRO A 48 14.12 4.47 -2.18
N TRP A 49 13.17 3.77 -1.53
CA TRP A 49 13.49 2.71 -0.56
C TRP A 49 14.20 1.53 -1.23
N ASP A 50 13.76 1.17 -2.44
CA ASP A 50 14.48 0.24 -3.29
C ASP A 50 15.53 0.98 -4.13
N LEU A 51 16.81 0.63 -3.94
CA LEU A 51 17.96 1.28 -4.60
C LEU A 51 18.23 0.76 -6.01
N LYS A 52 17.58 -0.34 -6.40
CA LYS A 52 17.77 -1.02 -7.67
C LYS A 52 16.44 -1.14 -8.40
N THR A 53 16.48 -1.03 -9.73
CA THR A 53 15.29 -1.07 -10.60
C THR A 53 15.30 -2.24 -11.58
N ASP A 54 16.29 -3.13 -11.50
CA ASP A 54 16.38 -4.31 -12.34
C ASP A 54 15.57 -5.50 -11.77
N ASN A 55 15.22 -6.44 -12.65
CA ASN A 55 14.59 -7.72 -12.33
C ASN A 55 13.25 -7.63 -11.55
N THR A 56 12.41 -6.65 -11.89
CA THR A 56 11.06 -6.52 -11.33
C THR A 56 10.00 -6.30 -12.40
N PHE A 57 8.74 -6.57 -12.06
CA PHE A 57 7.61 -6.41 -12.98
C PHE A 57 6.92 -5.05 -12.85
N ILE A 58 6.92 -4.47 -11.64
CA ILE A 58 6.19 -3.24 -11.33
C ILE A 58 7.10 -2.28 -10.57
N ILE A 59 7.17 -1.03 -11.01
CA ILE A 59 7.77 0.07 -10.25
C ILE A 59 6.64 0.92 -9.69
N HIS A 60 6.46 0.89 -8.37
CA HIS A 60 5.41 1.61 -7.68
C HIS A 60 5.94 2.93 -7.10
N TYR A 61 5.43 4.05 -7.62
CA TYR A 61 5.73 5.38 -7.09
C TYR A 61 4.59 5.85 -6.19
N THR A 62 4.87 6.07 -4.91
CA THR A 62 3.93 6.65 -3.94
C THR A 62 4.00 8.18 -3.86
N TYR A 63 4.61 8.83 -4.84
CA TYR A 63 4.70 10.28 -4.87
C TYR A 63 3.58 10.86 -5.74
N GLY A 64 3.04 11.99 -5.30
CA GLY A 64 2.29 12.86 -6.19
C GLY A 64 3.14 13.13 -7.43
N CYS A 65 2.54 13.05 -8.61
CA CYS A 65 3.15 13.43 -9.88
C CYS A 65 3.39 14.95 -9.95
N ASP A 66 4.13 15.49 -9.00
CA ASP A 66 4.45 16.91 -8.87
C ASP A 66 5.74 17.21 -9.64
N TYR A 67 5.63 17.15 -10.97
CA TYR A 67 6.71 17.48 -11.91
C TYR A 67 7.19 18.94 -11.82
N SER A 68 6.51 19.77 -11.02
CA SER A 68 6.80 21.20 -10.85
C SER A 68 7.45 21.55 -9.51
N MET A 69 7.61 20.60 -8.57
CA MET A 69 8.23 20.90 -7.28
C MET A 69 9.73 21.21 -7.45
N LYS A 70 10.14 22.42 -7.08
CA LYS A 70 11.56 22.76 -6.87
C LYS A 70 11.96 22.34 -5.46
N VAL A 71 12.77 21.29 -5.34
CA VAL A 71 13.36 20.88 -4.06
C VAL A 71 14.43 21.90 -3.66
N ILE A 72 14.25 22.56 -2.52
CA ILE A 72 15.32 23.35 -1.88
C ILE A 72 16.15 22.36 -1.05
N ILE A 73 17.40 22.15 -1.46
CA ILE A 73 18.38 21.42 -0.67
C ILE A 73 18.97 22.44 0.32
N LEU A 74 18.74 22.21 1.61
CA LEU A 74 19.37 22.95 2.72
C LEU A 74 20.80 22.45 2.97
#